data_AF-A0A1C5RR42-F1
#
_entry.id   AF-A0A1C5RR42-F1
#
_cell.length_a   1.000
_cell.length_b   1.000
_cell.length_c   1.000
_cell.angle_alpha   90.00
_cell.angle_beta   90.00
_cell.angle_gamma   90.00
#
_symmetry.space_group_name_H-M   'P 1'
#
loop_
_entity.id
_entity.type
_entity.pdbx_description
1 polymer ?
#
loop_
_entity_poly.entity_id
_entity_poly.type
_entity_poly.pdbx_seq_one_letter_code
_entity_poly.pdbx_strand_id
1 'polypeptide(L)'
;MKIYNKKGLIWGVFWTIGGLFCLYRDIVDPHDFLPQQIKSVILSVLLLAMGVTGFVRAFSKRATIEDKTEERDERNKLVRLKGDAMVGNILFYVQMALMLAGVLAYAVTKKLVFGYLFLICGLNVSLCFILSIIFAVYYEKHV
;
A
#
# COMPACT_ATOMS: atom_id res chain seq x y z
N MET A 1 -25.43 3.73 -14.37
CA MET A 1 -24.76 2.49 -13.92
C MET A 1 -25.00 2.32 -12.43
N LYS A 2 -25.46 1.16 -11.94
CA LYS A 2 -25.70 0.96 -10.48
C LYS A 2 -24.36 0.69 -9.78
N ILE A 3 -24.14 1.34 -8.64
CA ILE A 3 -22.95 1.13 -7.81
C ILE A 3 -23.23 -0.04 -6.88
N TYR A 4 -22.45 -1.13 -7.00
CA TYR A 4 -22.63 -2.33 -6.19
C TYR A 4 -21.63 -2.38 -5.02
N ASN A 5 -20.39 -1.92 -5.23
CA ASN A 5 -19.35 -1.89 -4.20
C ASN A 5 -18.82 -0.45 -3.97
N LYS A 6 -19.25 0.17 -2.85
CA LYS A 6 -18.83 1.53 -2.46
C LYS A 6 -17.35 1.61 -2.07
N LYS A 7 -16.78 0.55 -1.47
CA LYS A 7 -15.37 0.53 -1.07
C LYS A 7 -14.45 0.52 -2.30
N GLY A 8 -14.78 -0.32 -3.28
CA GLY A 8 -14.06 -0.36 -4.56
C GLY A 8 -14.13 0.96 -5.33
N LEU A 9 -15.26 1.68 -5.23
CA LEU A 9 -15.41 2.99 -5.85
C LEU A 9 -14.48 4.04 -5.20
N ILE A 10 -14.47 4.14 -3.88
CA ILE A 10 -13.60 5.09 -3.15
C ILE A 10 -12.13 4.79 -3.45
N TRP A 11 -11.77 3.51 -3.47
CA TRP A 11 -10.42 3.07 -3.84
C TRP A 11 -10.06 3.48 -5.26
N GLY A 12 -10.93 3.23 -6.24
CA GLY A 12 -10.73 3.63 -7.63
C GLY A 12 -10.55 5.14 -7.78
N VAL A 13 -11.42 5.93 -7.13
CA VAL A 13 -11.35 7.40 -7.13
C VAL A 13 -10.02 7.89 -6.58
N PHE A 14 -9.60 7.39 -5.42
CA PHE A 14 -8.33 7.76 -4.79
C PHE A 14 -7.14 7.57 -5.73
N TRP A 15 -7.02 6.40 -6.36
CA TRP A 15 -5.94 6.12 -7.30
C TRP A 15 -6.00 6.97 -8.57
N THR A 16 -7.20 7.21 -9.11
CA THR A 16 -7.33 8.08 -10.28
C THR A 16 -6.97 9.53 -10.01
N ILE A 17 -7.33 10.08 -8.85
CA ILE A 17 -6.95 11.44 -8.47
C ILE A 17 -5.43 11.54 -8.36
N GLY A 18 -4.78 10.57 -7.71
CA GLY A 18 -3.32 10.52 -7.63
C GLY A 18 -2.65 10.42 -9.00
N GLY A 19 -3.15 9.54 -9.87
CA GLY A 19 -2.63 9.37 -11.23
C GLY A 19 -2.79 10.63 -12.10
N LEU A 20 -3.96 11.29 -12.03
CA LEU A 20 -4.21 12.55 -12.74
C LEU A 20 -3.34 13.69 -12.22
N PHE A 21 -3.13 13.78 -10.91
CA PHE A 21 -2.24 14.78 -10.33
C PHE A 21 -0.78 14.59 -10.77
N CYS A 22 -0.30 13.34 -10.80
CA CYS A 22 1.02 13.02 -11.33
C CYS A 22 1.14 13.39 -12.82
N LEU A 23 0.16 13.04 -13.66
CA LEU A 23 0.14 13.44 -15.07
C LEU A 23 0.12 14.95 -15.25
N TYR A 24 -0.70 15.65 -14.47
CA TYR A 24 -0.78 17.11 -14.52
C TYR A 24 0.59 17.74 -14.23
N ARG A 25 1.28 17.26 -13.20
CA ARG A 25 2.62 17.73 -12.86
C ARG A 25 3.62 17.47 -13.99
N ASP A 26 3.57 16.29 -14.60
CA ASP A 26 4.47 15.92 -15.70
C ASP A 26 4.25 16.77 -16.96
N ILE A 27 3.04 17.32 -17.16
CA ILE A 27 2.71 18.22 -18.29
C ILE A 27 3.13 19.67 -17.98
N VAL A 28 2.89 20.16 -16.77
CA VAL A 28 3.14 21.56 -16.39
C VAL A 28 4.62 21.83 -16.14
N ASP A 29 5.33 20.87 -15.56
CA ASP A 29 6.75 20.99 -15.23
C ASP A 29 7.51 19.73 -15.69
N PRO A 30 7.74 19.62 -17.02
CA PRO A 30 8.43 18.46 -17.58
C PRO A 30 9.87 18.42 -17.09
N HIS A 31 10.32 17.23 -16.67
CA HIS A 31 11.69 17.06 -16.21
C HIS A 31 12.69 17.18 -17.37
N ASP A 32 13.75 17.97 -17.18
CA ASP A 32 14.84 18.12 -18.16
C ASP A 32 15.54 16.79 -18.50
N PHE A 33 15.50 15.82 -17.59
CA PHE A 33 16.13 14.51 -17.75
C PHE A 33 15.13 13.45 -18.24
N LEU A 34 15.26 13.03 -19.50
CA LEU A 34 14.36 12.05 -20.15
C LEU A 34 14.09 10.77 -19.34
N PRO A 35 15.10 10.10 -18.72
CA PRO A 35 14.84 8.91 -17.91
C PRO A 35 13.96 9.17 -16.69
N GLN A 36 13.99 10.38 -16.14
CA GLN A 36 13.18 10.73 -14.98
C GLN A 36 11.73 11.02 -15.38
N GLN A 37 11.53 11.66 -16.53
CA GLN A 37 10.21 11.87 -17.12
C GLN A 37 9.55 10.54 -17.52
N ILE A 38 10.30 9.59 -18.08
CA ILE A 38 9.74 8.26 -18.41
C ILE A 38 9.26 7.54 -17.15
N LYS A 39 10.04 7.61 -16.05
CA LYS A 39 9.65 7.00 -14.77
C LYS A 39 8.37 7.61 -14.19
N SER A 40 8.24 8.94 -14.23
CA SER A 40 7.06 9.63 -13.70
C SER A 40 5.81 9.31 -14.52
N VAL A 41 5.93 9.28 -15.85
CA VAL A 41 4.84 8.89 -16.75
C VAL A 41 4.42 7.44 -16.51
N ILE A 42 5.36 6.49 -16.40
CA ILE A 42 5.04 5.09 -16.09
C ILE A 42 4.28 4.97 -14.76
N LEU A 43 4.73 5.69 -13.72
CA LEU A 43 4.06 5.72 -12.42
C LEU A 43 2.62 6.21 -12.55
N SER A 44 2.41 7.29 -13.32
CA SER A 44 1.09 7.87 -13.54
C SER A 44 0.13 6.91 -14.26
N VAL A 45 0.62 6.18 -15.27
CA VAL A 45 -0.15 5.16 -16.00
C VAL A 45 -0.54 4.02 -15.07
N LEU A 46 0.39 3.57 -14.22
CA LEU A 46 0.15 2.48 -13.28
C LEU A 46 -0.88 2.86 -12.20
N LEU A 47 -0.80 4.11 -11.70
CA LEU A 47 -1.81 4.70 -10.79
C LEU A 47 -3.20 4.73 -11.44
N LEU A 48 -3.29 5.18 -12.70
CA LEU A 48 -4.56 5.22 -13.44
C LEU A 48 -5.12 3.82 -13.70
N ALA A 49 -4.26 2.85 -14.05
CA ALA A 49 -4.69 1.46 -14.24
C ALA A 49 -5.27 0.86 -12.94
N MET A 50 -4.63 1.11 -11.79
CA MET A 50 -5.19 0.74 -10.48
C MET A 50 -6.56 1.41 -10.24
N GLY A 51 -6.69 2.69 -10.58
CA GLY A 51 -7.95 3.40 -10.51
C GLY A 51 -9.07 2.76 -11.35
N VAL A 52 -8.79 2.46 -12.62
CA VAL A 52 -9.74 1.83 -13.56
C VAL A 52 -10.18 0.46 -13.06
N THR A 53 -9.26 -0.37 -12.54
CA THR A 53 -9.64 -1.68 -11.99
C THR A 53 -10.58 -1.55 -10.78
N GLY A 54 -10.38 -0.53 -9.95
CA GLY A 54 -11.29 -0.17 -8.86
C GLY A 54 -12.71 0.17 -9.36
N PHE A 55 -12.82 0.97 -10.41
CA PHE A 55 -14.11 1.29 -11.03
C PHE A 55 -14.81 0.07 -11.65
N VAL A 56 -14.08 -0.75 -12.42
CA VAL A 56 -14.62 -1.96 -13.06
C VAL A 56 -15.21 -2.91 -12.00
N ARG A 57 -14.50 -3.12 -10.88
CA ARG A 57 -15.02 -3.93 -9.76
C ARG A 57 -16.19 -3.25 -9.06
N ALA A 58 -16.16 -1.93 -8.87
CA ALA A 58 -17.23 -1.18 -8.20
C ALA A 58 -18.59 -1.27 -8.92
N PHE A 59 -18.57 -1.31 -10.25
CA PHE A 59 -19.78 -1.39 -11.08
C PHE A 59 -20.17 -2.83 -11.47
N SER A 60 -19.31 -3.82 -11.24
CA SER A 60 -19.62 -5.23 -11.54
C SER A 60 -20.46 -5.87 -10.43
N LYS A 61 -21.70 -6.25 -10.77
CA LYS A 61 -22.61 -6.97 -9.87
C LYS A 61 -22.05 -8.35 -9.49
N ARG A 62 -21.46 -9.07 -10.45
CA ARG A 62 -20.90 -10.41 -10.26
C ARG A 62 -19.73 -10.39 -9.28
N ALA A 63 -18.77 -9.48 -9.49
CA ALA A 63 -17.62 -9.31 -8.61
C ALA A 63 -18.06 -8.95 -7.18
N THR A 64 -19.06 -8.07 -7.04
CA THR A 64 -19.56 -7.70 -5.69
C THR A 64 -20.25 -8.86 -4.96
N ILE A 65 -20.94 -9.74 -5.69
CA ILE A 65 -21.59 -10.93 -5.09
C ILE A 65 -20.52 -11.94 -4.68
N GLU A 66 -19.50 -12.13 -5.50
CA GLU A 66 -18.35 -13.00 -5.22
C GLU A 66 -17.59 -12.51 -3.98
N ASP A 67 -17.25 -11.21 -3.91
CA ASP A 67 -16.61 -10.57 -2.75
C ASP A 67 -17.44 -10.81 -1.46
N LYS A 68 -18.76 -10.61 -1.52
CA LYS A 68 -19.66 -10.82 -0.37
C LYS A 68 -19.79 -12.28 0.04
N THR A 69 -19.66 -13.21 -0.90
CA THR A 69 -19.74 -14.65 -0.64
C THR A 69 -18.45 -15.12 0.01
N GLU A 70 -17.30 -14.68 -0.49
CA GLU A 70 -15.99 -14.95 0.13
C GLU A 70 -15.88 -14.37 1.55
N GLU A 71 -16.42 -13.17 1.80
CA GLU A 71 -16.42 -12.57 3.14
C GLU A 71 -17.22 -13.38 4.19
N ARG A 72 -18.20 -14.18 3.75
CA ARG A 72 -19.07 -14.98 4.64
C ARG A 72 -18.56 -16.39 4.89
N ASP A 73 -17.61 -16.87 4.10
CA ASP A 73 -17.03 -18.21 4.29
C ASP A 73 -15.99 -18.17 5.42
N GLU A 74 -16.28 -18.90 6.50
CA GLU A 74 -15.42 -18.99 7.68
C GLU A 74 -14.04 -19.57 7.35
N ARG A 75 -13.95 -20.51 6.40
CA ARG A 75 -12.68 -21.09 5.97
C ARG A 75 -11.82 -20.05 5.29
N ASN A 76 -12.41 -19.25 4.39
CA ASN A 76 -11.69 -18.17 3.73
C ASN A 76 -11.28 -17.09 4.72
N LYS A 77 -12.11 -16.78 5.72
CA LYS A 77 -11.75 -15.85 6.80
C LYS A 77 -10.55 -16.34 7.60
N LEU A 78 -10.51 -17.63 7.95
CA LEU A 78 -9.38 -18.22 8.67
C LEU A 78 -8.09 -18.20 7.83
N VAL A 79 -8.18 -18.59 6.55
CA VAL A 79 -7.04 -18.56 5.63
C VAL A 79 -6.52 -17.12 5.48
N ARG A 80 -7.41 -16.13 5.35
CA ARG A 80 -7.04 -14.72 5.24
C ARG A 80 -6.34 -14.22 6.50
N LEU A 81 -6.88 -14.49 7.70
CA LEU A 81 -6.25 -14.09 8.96
C LEU A 81 -4.86 -14.71 9.15
N LYS A 82 -4.70 -16.00 8.83
CA LYS A 82 -3.38 -16.67 8.87
C LYS A 82 -2.43 -16.09 7.83
N GLY A 83 -2.92 -15.81 6.63
CA GLY A 83 -2.16 -15.17 5.56
C GLY A 83 -1.69 -13.78 5.96
N ASP A 84 -2.58 -12.93 6.45
CA ASP A 84 -2.29 -11.57 6.91
C ASP A 84 -1.27 -11.57 8.06
N ALA A 85 -1.40 -12.50 9.02
CA ALA A 85 -0.43 -12.67 10.10
C ALA A 85 0.96 -13.08 9.58
N MET A 86 1.02 -14.03 8.62
CA MET A 86 2.27 -14.47 8.02
C MET A 86 2.92 -13.35 7.18
N VAL A 87 2.14 -12.63 6.39
CA VAL A 87 2.60 -11.48 5.60
C VAL A 87 3.13 -10.39 6.53
N GLY A 88 2.43 -10.08 7.63
CA GLY A 88 2.88 -9.12 8.64
C GLY A 88 4.24 -9.50 9.24
N ASN A 89 4.41 -10.77 9.60
CA ASN A 89 5.68 -11.28 10.12
C ASN A 89 6.81 -11.17 9.09
N ILE A 90 6.58 -11.58 7.84
CA ILE A 90 7.58 -11.48 6.77
C ILE A 90 7.96 -10.02 6.52
N LEU A 91 6.98 -9.11 6.44
CA LEU A 91 7.22 -7.69 6.23
C LEU A 91 8.02 -7.07 7.37
N PHE A 92 7.75 -7.47 8.61
CA PHE A 92 8.54 -7.05 9.77
C PHE A 92 10.01 -7.47 9.63
N TYR A 93 10.28 -8.73 9.29
CA TYR A 93 11.66 -9.20 9.09
C TYR A 93 12.36 -8.51 7.91
N VAL A 94 11.64 -8.26 6.81
CA VAL A 94 12.17 -7.51 5.67
C VAL A 94 12.51 -6.08 6.08
N GLN A 95 11.67 -5.40 6.86
CA GLN A 95 11.97 -4.07 7.39
C GLN A 95 13.18 -4.08 8.32
N MET A 96 13.30 -5.08 9.21
CA MET A 96 14.48 -5.24 10.06
C MET A 96 15.76 -5.42 9.23
N ALA A 97 15.70 -6.26 8.19
CA ALA A 97 16.83 -6.46 7.28
C ALA A 97 17.22 -5.18 6.54
N LEU A 98 16.24 -4.39 6.08
CA LEU A 98 16.48 -3.10 5.43
C LEU A 98 17.07 -2.07 6.39
N MET A 99 16.65 -2.06 7.66
CA MET A 99 17.24 -1.20 8.68
C MET A 99 18.71 -1.54 8.91
N LEU A 100 19.03 -2.83 9.09
CA LEU A 100 20.42 -3.28 9.24
C LEU A 100 21.26 -2.94 8.01
N ALA A 101 20.74 -3.20 6.81
CA ALA A 101 21.41 -2.85 5.56
C ALA A 101 21.64 -1.34 5.44
N GLY A 102 20.66 -0.52 5.84
CA GLY A 102 20.76 0.94 5.85
C GLY A 102 21.86 1.45 6.78
N VAL A 103 21.95 0.93 7.99
CA VAL A 103 23.02 1.31 8.95
C VAL A 103 24.39 0.88 8.46
N LEU A 104 24.54 -0.36 7.98
CA LEU A 104 25.81 -0.86 7.44
C LEU A 104 26.26 -0.05 6.22
N ALA A 105 25.34 0.21 5.28
CA ALA A 105 25.62 1.02 4.10
C ALA A 105 25.97 2.47 4.47
N TYR A 106 25.31 3.04 5.48
CA TYR A 106 25.64 4.36 6.01
C TYR A 106 27.04 4.40 6.65
N ALA A 107 27.39 3.39 7.45
CA ALA A 107 28.69 3.30 8.11
C ALA A 107 29.85 3.27 7.09
N VAL A 108 29.69 2.55 5.98
CA VAL A 108 30.69 2.46 4.92
C VAL A 108 30.71 3.69 4.02
N THR A 109 29.54 4.14 3.56
CA THR A 109 29.45 5.15 2.47
C THR A 109 29.35 6.58 2.99
N LYS A 110 28.95 6.79 4.25
CA LYS A 110 28.62 8.08 4.87
C LYS A 110 27.58 8.93 4.12
N LYS A 111 26.83 8.34 3.18
CA LYS A 111 25.77 9.00 2.41
C LYS A 111 24.47 9.03 3.22
N LEU A 112 23.92 10.22 3.42
CA LEU A 112 22.69 10.44 4.19
C LEU A 112 21.47 9.64 3.68
N VAL A 113 21.44 9.29 2.39
CA VAL A 113 20.38 8.46 1.79
C VAL A 113 20.17 7.15 2.54
N PHE A 114 21.25 6.49 2.98
CA PHE A 114 21.16 5.24 3.74
C PHE A 114 20.71 5.46 5.20
N GLY A 115 21.02 6.63 5.77
CA GLY A 115 20.47 7.04 7.05
C GLY A 115 18.96 7.27 6.99
N TYR A 116 18.47 7.89 5.91
CA TYR A 116 17.03 8.06 5.69
C TYR A 116 16.30 6.72 5.52
N LEU A 117 16.91 5.74 4.84
CA LEU A 117 16.35 4.39 4.74
C LEU A 117 16.12 3.78 6.13
N PHE A 118 17.12 3.84 7.01
CA PHE A 118 16.99 3.37 8.39
C PHE A 118 15.88 4.08 9.15
N LEU A 119 15.82 5.42 9.07
CA LEU A 119 14.82 6.21 9.77
C LEU A 119 13.40 5.89 9.31
N ILE A 120 13.16 5.79 8.00
CA ILE A 120 11.82 5.50 7.44
C ILE A 120 11.36 4.10 7.87
N CYS A 121 12.22 3.09 7.73
CA CYS A 121 11.89 1.74 8.16
C CYS A 121 11.66 1.68 9.68
N GLY A 122 12.51 2.33 10.47
CA GLY A 122 12.39 2.38 11.93
C GLY A 122 11.09 3.02 12.39
N LEU A 123 10.73 4.19 11.84
CA LEU A 123 9.48 4.86 12.15
C LEU A 123 8.27 3.98 11.81
N ASN A 124 8.29 3.28 10.68
CA ASN A 124 7.19 2.41 10.28
C ASN A 124 7.02 1.23 11.25
N VAL A 125 8.12 0.58 11.65
CA VAL A 125 8.10 -0.51 12.62
C VAL A 125 7.58 -0.04 13.97
N SER A 126 8.06 1.10 14.46
CA SER A 126 7.61 1.66 15.75
C SER A 126 6.12 1.96 15.73
N LEU A 127 5.60 2.54 14.65
CA LEU A 127 4.17 2.82 14.50
C LEU A 127 3.34 1.53 14.49
N CYS A 128 3.76 0.52 13.73
CA CYS A 128 3.11 -0.79 13.72
C CYS A 128 3.10 -1.44 15.12
N PHE A 129 4.20 -1.32 15.87
CA PHE A 129 4.31 -1.85 17.23
C PHE A 129 3.36 -1.14 18.21
N ILE A 130 3.30 0.18 18.18
CA ILE A 130 2.38 0.97 19.02
C ILE A 130 0.92 0.60 18.71
N LEU A 131 0.56 0.52 17.42
CA LEU A 131 -0.79 0.13 17.01
C LEU A 131 -1.12 -1.30 17.45
N SER A 132 -0.16 -2.23 17.36
CA SER A 132 -0.32 -3.60 17.82
C SER A 132 -0.68 -3.65 19.32
N ILE A 133 0.02 -2.87 20.16
CA ILE A 133 -0.28 -2.77 21.59
C ILE A 133 -1.67 -2.17 21.82
N ILE A 134 -2.01 -1.07 21.14
CA ILE A 134 -3.32 -0.42 21.29
C ILE A 134 -4.45 -1.39 20.94
N PHE A 135 -4.33 -2.09 19.83
CA PHE A 135 -5.35 -3.05 19.41
C PHE A 135 -5.38 -4.29 20.31
N ALA A 136 -4.24 -4.79 20.78
CA ALA A 136 -4.19 -5.90 21.73
C ALA A 136 -4.98 -5.56 22.99
N VAL A 137 -4.71 -4.40 23.60
CA VAL A 137 -5.43 -3.92 24.80
C VAL A 137 -6.92 -3.70 24.51
N TYR A 138 -7.25 -3.10 23.37
CA TYR A 138 -8.65 -2.85 22.99
C TYR A 138 -9.43 -4.16 22.85
N TYR A 139 -8.89 -5.14 22.10
CA TYR A 139 -9.57 -6.40 21.86
C TYR A 139 -9.60 -7.28 23.11
N GLU A 140 -8.56 -7.28 23.94
CA GLU A 140 -8.58 -8.01 25.22
C GLU A 140 -9.67 -7.48 26.17
N LYS A 141 -9.99 -6.18 26.12
CA LYS A 141 -11.05 -5.57 26.93
C LYS A 141 -12.47 -5.81 26.37
N HIS A 142 -12.59 -6.10 25.08
CA HIS A 142 -13.87 -6.19 24.37
C HIS A 142 -14.22 -7.61 23.90
N VAL A 143 -13.38 -8.61 24.22
CA VAL A 143 -13.66 -10.05 24.09
C VAL A 143 -14.15 -10.58 25.42
#